data_AF-A0A519GW60-F1
#
_entry.id   AF-A0A519GW60-F1
#
_cell.length_a   1.000
_cell.length_b   1.000
_cell.length_c   1.000
_cell.angle_alpha   90.00
_cell.angle_beta   90.00
_cell.angle_gamma   90.00
#
_symmetry.space_group_name_H-M   'P 1'
#
loop_
_entity.id
_entity.type
_entity.pdbx_description
1 polymer ?
#
loop_
_entity_poly.entity_id
_entity_poly.type
_entity_poly.pdbx_seq_one_letter_code
_entity_poly.pdbx_strand_id
1 'polypeptide(L)'
;IGLLRVMFDPRITLQQQVSEQLKAHFGDKVFDTVIPRNVRLAEAPSYGLPGVVFDPAAKGSQAFIAFAKEMVDKMPPASAMAGAAPPPPEVAPASLASVAPAAAQPEVEDQNGL
;
A
#
# COMPACT_ATOMS: atom_id res chain seq x y z
N ILE A 1 -1.97 -17.71 8.37
CA ILE A 1 -1.29 -16.39 8.41
C ILE A 1 -0.24 -16.38 7.30
N GLY A 2 -0.31 -15.40 6.39
CA GLY A 2 0.63 -15.19 5.28
C GLY A 2 1.34 -13.84 5.36
N LEU A 3 2.47 -13.70 4.67
CA LEU A 3 3.39 -12.56 4.73
C LEU A 3 3.48 -11.90 3.35
N LEU A 4 3.02 -10.66 3.25
CA LEU A 4 3.10 -9.84 2.03
C LEU A 4 4.18 -8.78 2.18
N ARG A 5 5.04 -8.66 1.15
CA ARG A 5 6.08 -7.62 1.11
C ARG A 5 5.49 -6.36 0.46
N VAL A 6 5.50 -5.25 1.19
CA VAL A 6 4.89 -3.97 0.76
C VAL A 6 5.91 -2.83 0.72
N MET A 7 5.59 -1.77 -0.03
CA MET A 7 6.47 -0.61 -0.25
C MET A 7 7.87 -1.00 -0.74
N PHE A 8 7.96 -2.09 -1.50
CA PHE A 8 9.23 -2.65 -1.94
C PHE A 8 9.86 -1.81 -3.05
N ASP A 9 11.18 -1.66 -2.98
CA ASP A 9 12.03 -1.04 -3.98
C ASP A 9 13.22 -1.97 -4.26
N PRO A 10 13.31 -2.58 -5.47
CA PRO A 10 14.37 -3.52 -5.80
C PRO A 10 15.76 -2.89 -5.81
N ARG A 11 15.88 -1.56 -5.77
CA ARG A 11 17.16 -0.85 -5.74
C ARG A 11 17.75 -0.77 -4.33
N ILE A 12 16.98 -1.11 -3.29
CA ILE A 12 17.42 -1.03 -1.90
C ILE A 12 17.95 -2.41 -1.47
N THR A 13 19.26 -2.52 -1.31
CA THR A 13 19.94 -3.78 -0.92
C THR A 13 19.37 -4.39 0.36
N LEU A 14 19.10 -3.58 1.38
CA LEU A 14 18.51 -4.08 2.63
C LEU A 14 17.15 -4.75 2.40
N GLN A 15 16.31 -4.22 1.52
CA GLN A 15 15.00 -4.83 1.24
C GLN A 15 15.14 -6.15 0.50
N GLN A 16 16.13 -6.27 -0.39
CA GLN A 16 16.44 -7.53 -1.05
C GLN A 16 16.89 -8.59 -0.03
N GLN A 17 17.84 -8.24 0.85
CA GLN A 17 18.33 -9.14 1.91
C GLN A 17 17.20 -9.59 2.86
N VAL A 18 16.35 -8.65 3.31
CA VAL A 18 15.19 -8.98 4.15
C VAL A 18 14.21 -9.87 3.40
N SER A 19 13.98 -9.63 2.11
CA SER A 19 13.10 -10.48 1.29
C SER A 19 13.64 -11.90 1.18
N GLU A 20 14.95 -12.08 1.02
CA GLU A 20 15.60 -13.39 0.97
C GLU A 20 15.46 -14.12 2.32
N GLN A 21 15.72 -13.43 3.42
CA GLN A 21 15.54 -13.98 4.78
C GLN A 21 14.08 -14.39 5.02
N LEU A 22 13.11 -13.55 4.65
CA LEU A 22 11.70 -13.89 4.79
C LEU A 22 11.36 -15.18 4.04
N LYS A 23 11.82 -15.33 2.79
CA LYS A 23 11.62 -16.55 2.01
C LYS A 23 12.30 -17.76 2.65
N ALA A 24 13.54 -17.61 3.12
CA ALA A 24 14.29 -18.70 3.76
C ALA A 24 13.66 -19.19 5.07
N HIS A 25 13.13 -18.26 5.89
CA HIS A 25 12.58 -18.60 7.20
C HIS A 25 11.10 -19.00 7.19
N PHE A 26 10.30 -18.40 6.31
CA PHE A 26 8.84 -18.56 6.31
C PHE A 26 8.30 -19.31 5.09
N GLY A 27 9.13 -19.57 4.07
CA GLY A 27 8.78 -20.41 2.92
C GLY A 27 7.45 -20.04 2.30
N ASP A 28 6.55 -21.02 2.19
CA ASP A 28 5.25 -20.92 1.53
C ASP A 28 4.29 -19.91 2.17
N LYS A 29 4.59 -19.44 3.39
CA LYS A 29 3.81 -18.36 4.02
C LYS A 29 4.08 -17.00 3.37
N VAL A 30 5.19 -16.84 2.64
CA VAL A 30 5.50 -15.61 1.92
C VAL A 30 4.81 -15.62 0.57
N PHE A 31 4.04 -14.58 0.30
CA PHE A 31 3.46 -14.39 -1.03
C PHE A 31 4.58 -14.03 -2.02
N ASP A 32 4.51 -14.58 -3.23
CA ASP A 32 5.43 -14.29 -4.33
C ASP A 32 5.23 -12.88 -4.85
N THR A 33 3.98 -12.41 -4.85
CA THR A 33 3.61 -11.04 -5.17
C THR A 33 4.25 -10.05 -4.19
N VAL A 34 4.67 -8.91 -4.72
CA VAL A 34 5.28 -7.82 -3.98
C VAL A 34 4.58 -6.52 -4.34
N ILE A 35 4.19 -5.72 -3.35
CA ILE A 35 3.60 -4.41 -3.59
C ILE A 35 4.72 -3.37 -3.67
N PRO A 36 4.96 -2.76 -4.85
CA PRO A 36 6.02 -1.79 -5.00
C PRO A 36 5.65 -0.49 -4.29
N ARG A 37 6.66 0.32 -3.96
CA ARG A 37 6.43 1.72 -3.60
C ARG A 37 5.76 2.45 -4.79
N ASN A 38 4.61 3.06 -4.58
CA ASN A 38 3.81 3.67 -5.64
C ASN A 38 3.11 4.95 -5.15
N VAL A 39 3.28 6.06 -5.85
CA VAL A 39 2.72 7.38 -5.47
C VAL A 39 1.21 7.41 -5.63
N ARG A 40 0.65 6.81 -6.69
CA ARG A 40 -0.81 6.78 -6.93
C ARG A 40 -1.56 6.07 -5.82
N LEU A 41 -1.03 4.94 -5.31
CA LEU A 41 -1.59 4.28 -4.13
C LEU A 41 -1.54 5.17 -2.87
N ALA A 42 -0.50 5.98 -2.72
CA ALA A 42 -0.37 6.90 -1.59
C ALA A 42 -1.28 8.14 -1.71
N GLU A 43 -1.63 8.54 -2.93
CA GLU A 43 -2.56 9.65 -3.22
C GLU A 43 -4.03 9.25 -3.03
N ALA A 44 -4.39 8.00 -3.34
CA ALA A 44 -5.77 7.50 -3.34
C ALA A 44 -6.57 7.83 -2.05
N PRO A 45 -6.00 7.71 -0.82
CA PRO A 45 -6.71 8.08 0.41
C PRO A 45 -7.20 9.54 0.43
N SER A 46 -6.44 10.47 -0.14
CA SER A 46 -6.82 11.89 -0.19
C SER A 46 -8.04 12.15 -1.08
N TYR A 47 -8.34 11.24 -2.01
CA TYR A 47 -9.52 11.28 -2.88
C TYR A 47 -10.69 10.45 -2.33
N GLY A 48 -10.52 9.80 -1.17
CA GLY A 48 -11.54 8.91 -0.60
C GLY A 48 -11.83 7.66 -1.44
N LEU A 49 -10.92 7.29 -2.35
CA LEU A 49 -11.09 6.14 -3.24
C LEU A 49 -10.08 5.03 -2.89
N PRO A 50 -10.47 3.74 -2.99
CA PRO A 50 -9.51 2.65 -2.92
C PRO A 50 -8.46 2.76 -4.03
N GLY A 51 -7.20 2.43 -3.75
CA GLY A 51 -6.10 2.58 -4.72
C GLY A 51 -6.34 1.89 -6.07
N VAL A 52 -6.95 0.69 -6.04
CA VAL A 52 -7.31 -0.08 -7.25
C VAL A 52 -8.41 0.58 -8.09
N VAL A 53 -9.25 1.41 -7.48
CA VAL A 53 -10.31 2.18 -8.15
C VAL A 53 -9.78 3.52 -8.61
N PHE A 54 -8.95 4.18 -7.79
CA PHE A 54 -8.37 5.49 -8.07
C PHE A 54 -7.52 5.49 -9.35
N ASP A 55 -6.62 4.51 -9.50
CA ASP A 55 -5.85 4.31 -10.73
C ASP A 55 -5.63 2.81 -10.97
N PRO A 56 -6.49 2.15 -11.78
CA PRO A 56 -6.35 0.73 -12.07
C PRO A 56 -5.06 0.40 -12.85
N ALA A 57 -4.52 1.34 -13.63
CA ALA A 57 -3.32 1.12 -14.45
C ALA A 57 -2.02 1.29 -13.64
N ALA A 58 -2.08 1.88 -12.44
CA ALA A 58 -0.93 2.02 -11.57
C ALA A 58 -0.29 0.66 -11.24
N LYS A 59 1.04 0.62 -11.23
CA LYS A 59 1.82 -0.58 -10.87
C LYS A 59 1.42 -1.16 -9.51
N GLY A 60 1.12 -0.29 -8.54
CA GLY A 60 0.66 -0.70 -7.21
C GLY A 60 -0.71 -1.39 -7.25
N SER A 61 -1.65 -0.86 -8.03
CA SER A 61 -2.98 -1.43 -8.21
C SER A 61 -2.93 -2.79 -8.89
N GLN A 62 -2.16 -2.90 -9.97
CA GLN A 62 -1.92 -4.17 -10.65
C GLN A 62 -1.27 -5.21 -9.73
N ALA A 63 -0.34 -4.80 -8.87
CA ALA A 63 0.27 -5.69 -7.88
C ALA A 63 -0.75 -6.17 -6.83
N PHE A 64 -1.68 -5.34 -6.39
CA PHE A 64 -2.76 -5.76 -5.49
C PHE A 64 -3.73 -6.75 -6.15
N ILE A 65 -4.03 -6.57 -7.44
CA ILE A 65 -4.86 -7.52 -8.19
C ILE A 65 -4.15 -8.87 -8.32
N ALA A 66 -2.85 -8.86 -8.66
CA ALA A 66 -2.03 -10.07 -8.71
C ALA A 66 -1.98 -10.78 -7.35
N PHE A 67 -1.83 -10.01 -6.26
CA PHE A 67 -1.84 -10.55 -4.90
C PHE A 67 -3.19 -11.19 -4.54
N ALA A 68 -4.30 -10.54 -4.89
CA ALA A 68 -5.63 -11.10 -4.65
C ALA A 68 -5.81 -12.45 -5.35
N LYS A 69 -5.33 -12.58 -6.60
CA LYS A 69 -5.31 -13.85 -7.32
C LYS A 69 -4.48 -14.90 -6.60
N GLU A 70 -3.25 -14.56 -6.22
CA GLU A 70 -2.37 -15.47 -5.50
C GLU A 70 -2.95 -15.92 -4.15
N MET A 71 -3.64 -15.03 -3.44
CA MET A 71 -4.32 -15.34 -2.18
C MET A 71 -5.43 -16.38 -2.38
N VAL A 72 -6.26 -16.22 -3.42
CA VAL A 72 -7.31 -17.18 -3.74
C VAL A 72 -6.72 -18.53 -4.13
N ASP A 73 -5.64 -18.55 -4.91
CA ASP A 73 -4.98 -19.78 -5.34
C ASP A 73 -4.32 -20.52 -4.15
N LYS A 74 -3.80 -19.78 -3.15
CA LYS A 74 -3.16 -20.36 -1.95
C LYS A 74 -4.15 -20.72 -0.83
N MET A 75 -5.38 -20.24 -0.87
CA MET A 75 -6.42 -20.58 0.12
C MET A 75 -7.30 -21.74 -0.37
N PRO A 76 -7.67 -22.70 0.50
CA PRO A 76 -8.65 -23.72 0.15
C PRO A 76 -9.99 -23.07 -0.25
N PRO A 77 -10.78 -23.71 -1.13
CA PRO A 77 -11.98 -23.10 -1.71
C PRO A 77 -12.98 -22.66 -0.63
N ALA A 78 -13.57 -21.49 -0.84
CA ALA A 78 -14.46 -20.76 0.06
C ALA A 78 -15.73 -21.52 0.52
N SER A 79 -15.93 -22.79 0.13
CA SER A 79 -16.96 -23.66 0.69
C SER A 79 -16.80 -23.90 2.21
N ALA A 80 -15.61 -23.64 2.77
CA ALA A 80 -15.39 -23.62 4.22
C ALA A 80 -15.70 -22.26 4.88
N MET A 81 -15.97 -21.21 4.08
CA MET A 81 -16.21 -19.83 4.54
C MET A 81 -17.58 -19.29 4.07
N ALA A 82 -18.55 -20.15 3.79
CA ALA A 82 -19.89 -19.81 3.32
C ALA A 82 -20.83 -19.22 4.41
N GLY A 83 -20.27 -18.53 5.41
CA GLY A 83 -21.01 -17.72 6.37
C GLY A 83 -20.37 -16.33 6.44
N ALA A 84 -21.03 -15.34 5.84
CA ALA A 84 -20.60 -13.94 5.74
C ALA A 84 -19.49 -13.65 4.72
N ALA A 85 -19.87 -13.58 3.44
CA ALA A 85 -19.27 -12.55 2.60
C ALA A 85 -19.60 -11.20 3.26
N PRO A 86 -18.62 -10.40 3.72
CA PRO A 86 -18.92 -9.05 4.15
C PRO A 86 -19.52 -8.30 2.95
N PRO A 87 -20.54 -7.46 3.14
CA PRO A 87 -20.99 -6.57 2.07
C PRO A 87 -19.76 -5.82 1.53
N PRO A 88 -19.71 -5.48 0.22
CA PRO A 88 -18.64 -4.65 -0.31
C PRO A 88 -18.49 -3.46 0.63
N PRO A 89 -17.25 -3.07 1.02
CA PRO A 89 -17.08 -1.99 1.98
C PRO A 89 -17.84 -0.80 1.44
N GLU A 90 -18.92 -0.43 2.13
CA GLU A 90 -19.63 0.80 1.84
C GLU A 90 -18.59 1.89 2.09
N VAL A 91 -18.08 2.46 0.99
CA VAL A 91 -16.98 3.42 1.01
C VAL A 91 -17.54 4.67 1.65
N ALA A 92 -17.51 4.72 2.99
CA ALA A 92 -17.96 5.85 3.76
C ALA A 92 -17.19 7.08 3.25
N PRO A 93 -17.87 8.19 2.90
CA PRO A 93 -17.18 9.37 2.42
C PRO A 93 -16.24 9.82 3.55
N ALA A 94 -14.93 9.78 3.28
CA ALA A 94 -13.93 10.28 4.19
C ALA A 94 -14.30 11.75 4.50
N SER A 95 -14.66 12.02 5.75
CA SER A 95 -14.96 13.39 6.17
C SER A 95 -13.71 14.23 5.89
N LEU A 96 -13.87 15.25 5.05
CA LEU A 96 -12.86 16.24 4.70
C LEU A 96 -12.51 17.03 5.96
N ALA A 97 -11.57 16.51 6.76
CA ALA A 97 -10.91 17.32 7.76
C ALA A 97 -10.05 18.35 7.01
N SER A 98 -10.56 19.58 6.98
CA SER A 98 -9.87 20.78 6.52
C SER A 98 -8.42 20.78 6.99
N VAL A 99 -7.47 20.55 6.08
CA VAL A 99 -6.06 20.83 6.34
C VAL A 99 -5.91 22.35 6.42
N ALA A 100 -5.57 22.86 7.59
CA ALA A 100 -5.18 24.26 7.75
C ALA A 100 -3.85 24.48 6.99
N PRO A 101 -3.67 25.60 6.28
CA PRO A 101 -2.43 25.86 5.56
C PRO A 101 -1.28 26.02 6.56
N ALA A 102 -0.14 25.41 6.23
CA ALA A 102 1.11 25.54 6.96
C ALA A 102 1.53 27.03 7.00
N ALA A 103 1.71 27.56 8.22
CA ALA A 103 2.20 28.91 8.41
C ALA A 103 3.59 29.08 7.77
N ALA A 104 3.72 30.13 6.96
CA ALA A 104 4.99 30.55 6.38
C ALA A 104 5.99 30.90 7.50
N GLN A 105 7.22 30.39 7.38
CA GLN A 105 8.34 30.80 8.22
C GLN A 105 8.73 32.24 7.85
N PRO A 106 9.01 33.12 8.83
CA PRO A 106 9.49 34.46 8.51
C PRO A 106 10.92 34.39 7.96
N GLU A 107 11.15 35.11 6.87
CA GLU A 107 12.46 35.35 6.27
C GLU A 107 13.37 36.08 7.26
N VAL A 108 14.57 35.55 7.48
CA VAL A 108 15.58 36.17 8.35
C VAL A 108 16.27 37.24 7.53
N GLU A 109 15.97 38.50 7.82
CA GLU A 109 16.53 39.66 7.15
C GLU A 109 17.99 39.87 7.56
N ASP A 110 18.87 39.84 6.56
CA ASP A 110 20.32 40.06 6.63
C ASP A 110 20.60 41.51 7.05
N GLN A 111 21.11 41.71 8.27
CA GLN A 111 21.64 43.01 8.70
C GLN A 111 23.15 42.92 8.89
N ASN A 112 23.84 43.06 7.76
CA ASN A 112 25.23 43.48 7.70
C ASN A 112 25.26 45.00 7.49
N GLY A 113 25.75 45.78 8.47
CA GLY A 113 25.97 47.23 8.25
C GLY A 113 26.16 48.09 9.50
N LEU A 114 27.34 48.03 10.14
CA LEU A 114 28.24 49.13 10.53
C LEU A 114 29.36 48.63 11.44
#